data_AF-A0A5C8T253-F1
#
_entry.id   AF-A0A5C8T253-F1
#
_cell.length_a   1.000
_cell.length_b   1.000
_cell.length_c   1.000
_cell.angle_alpha   90.00
_cell.angle_beta   90.00
_cell.angle_gamma   90.00
#
_symmetry.space_group_name_H-M   'P 1'
#
loop_
_entity.id
_entity.type
_entity.pdbx_description
1 polymer ?
#
loop_
_entity_poly.entity_id
_entity_poly.type
_entity_poly.pdbx_seq_one_letter_code
_entity_poly.pdbx_strand_id
1 'polypeptide(L)'
;TQANAAGDGSIAIGRSASATQANAIAIGPGARTTRANQVAIGNGSNTYTLGGIGSAQSAAAQSGETRFVTSDTAGNLATSGYGPSTIAGLGSRLDSAEGRLGGVEARVGTLESRTNALSQYSTETRREARQGVATALAMPTASMPSAPGRTTWVLNSATYRGEWAGGAALSHRLPTAVPLAINVGYAYGGDGGHGVRAGLGGEF
;
A
#
# COMPACT_ATOMS: atom_id res chain seq x y z
N THR A 1 20.06 -67.21 20.88
CA THR A 1 20.39 -66.69 19.53
C THR A 1 21.56 -65.73 19.64
N GLN A 2 22.59 -65.91 18.81
CA GLN A 2 23.81 -65.08 18.83
C GLN A 2 23.73 -63.97 17.77
N ALA A 3 24.73 -63.08 17.71
CA ALA A 3 24.87 -62.15 16.57
C ALA A 3 25.26 -62.95 15.31
N ASN A 4 24.75 -62.56 14.14
CA ASN A 4 25.00 -63.23 12.87
C ASN A 4 25.54 -62.24 11.83
N ALA A 5 26.82 -62.36 11.48
CA ALA A 5 27.50 -61.59 10.44
C ALA A 5 27.80 -62.52 9.25
N ALA A 6 26.76 -62.90 8.50
CA ALA A 6 26.87 -63.87 7.40
C ALA A 6 27.22 -63.22 6.06
N GLY A 7 27.09 -61.89 5.94
CA GLY A 7 27.48 -61.16 4.74
C GLY A 7 28.99 -61.04 4.61
N ASP A 8 29.50 -61.04 3.38
CA ASP A 8 30.91 -60.73 3.12
C ASP A 8 31.28 -59.34 3.67
N GLY A 9 32.36 -59.23 4.43
CA GLY A 9 32.75 -57.97 5.10
C GLY A 9 31.73 -57.40 6.11
N SER A 10 30.80 -58.21 6.61
CA SER A 10 29.74 -57.74 7.52
C SER A 10 30.14 -57.72 8.99
N ILE A 11 29.44 -56.90 9.79
CA ILE A 11 29.63 -56.79 11.24
C ILE A 11 28.26 -56.88 11.92
N ALA A 12 28.14 -57.74 12.93
CA ALA A 12 26.94 -57.83 13.76
C ALA A 12 27.31 -57.78 15.26
N ILE A 13 26.79 -56.79 15.98
CA ILE A 13 27.06 -56.56 17.40
C ILE A 13 25.75 -56.61 18.18
N GLY A 14 25.60 -57.58 19.07
CA GLY A 14 24.44 -57.70 19.97
C GLY A 14 23.60 -58.96 19.76
N ARG A 15 22.85 -59.36 20.79
CA ARG A 15 22.03 -60.58 20.77
C ARG A 15 21.00 -60.53 19.63
N SER A 16 20.99 -61.55 18.78
CA SER A 16 20.12 -61.63 17.59
C SER A 16 20.31 -60.51 16.55
N ALA A 17 21.41 -59.75 16.60
CA ALA A 17 21.76 -58.83 15.52
C ALA A 17 22.06 -59.64 14.24
N SER A 18 21.65 -59.17 13.06
CA SER A 18 21.78 -59.90 11.80
C SER A 18 22.23 -59.00 10.66
N ALA A 19 23.48 -59.17 10.22
CA ALA A 19 24.07 -58.54 9.04
C ALA A 19 24.34 -59.62 7.97
N THR A 20 23.37 -59.87 7.09
CA THR A 20 23.44 -60.97 6.10
C THR A 20 23.80 -60.50 4.69
N GLN A 21 23.85 -59.19 4.47
CA GLN A 21 24.24 -58.59 3.20
C GLN A 21 25.71 -58.17 3.23
N ALA A 22 26.33 -58.09 2.04
CA ALA A 22 27.73 -57.66 1.92
C ALA A 22 27.94 -56.24 2.47
N ASN A 23 29.07 -56.02 3.14
CA ASN A 23 29.49 -54.76 3.77
C ASN A 23 28.45 -54.14 4.72
N ALA A 24 27.57 -54.95 5.29
CA ALA A 24 26.50 -54.46 6.16
C ALA A 24 26.93 -54.49 7.63
N ILE A 25 26.48 -53.51 8.41
CA ILE A 25 26.77 -53.38 9.84
C ILE A 25 25.45 -53.33 10.61
N ALA A 26 25.23 -54.28 11.53
CA ALA A 26 24.09 -54.30 12.43
C ALA A 26 24.55 -54.12 13.89
N ILE A 27 24.14 -53.03 14.54
CA ILE A 27 24.56 -52.70 15.91
C ILE A 27 23.33 -52.65 16.82
N GLY A 28 23.31 -53.47 17.86
CA GLY A 28 22.27 -53.50 18.89
C GLY A 28 21.45 -54.80 18.88
N PRO A 29 20.83 -55.18 20.03
CA PRO A 29 20.00 -56.38 20.11
C PRO A 29 18.86 -56.37 19.09
N GLY A 30 18.77 -57.42 18.27
CA GLY A 30 17.74 -57.56 17.24
C GLY A 30 17.86 -56.59 16.05
N ALA A 31 18.94 -55.81 15.93
CA ALA A 31 19.19 -54.97 14.76
C ALA A 31 19.37 -55.85 13.51
N ARG A 32 18.74 -55.48 12.39
CA ARG A 32 18.81 -56.24 11.14
C ARG A 32 19.05 -55.32 9.96
N THR A 33 20.03 -55.66 9.12
CA THR A 33 20.20 -55.02 7.82
C THR A 33 19.37 -55.74 6.76
N THR A 34 18.96 -54.98 5.73
CA THR A 34 18.12 -55.45 4.62
C THR A 34 18.75 -55.21 3.26
N ARG A 35 19.86 -54.46 3.20
CA ARG A 35 20.55 -54.06 1.98
C ARG A 35 22.07 -54.17 2.18
N ALA A 36 22.80 -54.36 1.07
CA ALA A 36 24.25 -54.25 1.09
C ALA A 36 24.69 -52.83 1.45
N ASN A 37 25.85 -52.69 2.08
CA ASN A 37 26.42 -51.41 2.54
C ASN A 37 25.55 -50.63 3.54
N GLN A 38 24.55 -51.26 4.16
CA GLN A 38 23.70 -50.60 5.16
C GLN A 38 24.35 -50.66 6.54
N VAL A 39 24.33 -49.54 7.25
CA VAL A 39 24.57 -49.49 8.70
C VAL A 39 23.23 -49.34 9.40
N ALA A 40 22.78 -50.38 10.09
CA ALA A 40 21.60 -50.39 10.93
C ALA A 40 22.00 -50.32 12.41
N ILE A 41 21.59 -49.26 13.09
CA ILE A 41 21.82 -49.08 14.53
C ILE A 41 20.47 -49.21 15.21
N GLY A 42 20.28 -50.25 16.02
CA GLY A 42 19.04 -50.54 16.73
C GLY A 42 17.91 -51.10 15.84
N ASN A 43 16.69 -51.01 16.37
CA ASN A 43 15.43 -51.40 15.78
C ASN A 43 14.32 -50.43 16.26
N GLY A 44 13.06 -50.70 15.92
CA GLY A 44 11.92 -49.82 16.23
C GLY A 44 11.64 -49.59 17.74
N SER A 45 12.24 -50.37 18.64
CA SER A 45 12.14 -50.18 20.09
C SER A 45 13.26 -49.33 20.70
N ASN A 46 14.23 -48.86 19.90
CA ASN A 46 15.39 -48.14 20.40
C ASN A 46 15.19 -46.62 20.42
N THR A 47 15.75 -45.96 21.44
CA THR A 47 15.97 -44.52 21.49
C THR A 47 17.46 -44.21 21.25
N TYR A 48 17.76 -43.07 20.63
CA TYR A 48 19.14 -42.69 20.29
C TYR A 48 19.57 -41.44 21.07
N THR A 49 20.76 -41.52 21.68
CA THR A 49 21.41 -40.37 22.33
C THR A 49 22.82 -40.21 21.76
N LEU A 50 23.05 -39.09 21.08
CA LEU A 50 24.36 -38.70 20.54
C LEU A 50 24.83 -37.44 21.27
N GLY A 51 25.41 -37.61 22.47
CA GLY A 51 25.70 -36.49 23.38
C GLY A 51 26.58 -35.38 22.80
N GLY A 52 27.39 -35.69 21.78
CA GLY A 52 28.27 -34.72 21.12
C GLY A 52 27.58 -33.80 20.09
N ILE A 53 26.35 -34.11 19.64
CA ILE A 53 25.74 -33.43 18.47
C ILE A 53 25.53 -31.92 18.68
N GLY A 54 25.30 -31.49 19.93
CA GLY A 54 25.13 -30.09 20.30
C GLY A 54 26.39 -29.41 20.82
N SER A 55 27.55 -30.09 20.78
CA SER A 55 28.80 -29.54 21.31
C SER A 55 29.41 -28.49 20.39
N ALA A 56 30.12 -27.52 20.98
CA ALA A 56 30.86 -26.51 20.23
C ALA A 56 31.94 -27.13 19.32
N GLN A 57 32.57 -28.22 19.77
CA GLN A 57 33.55 -28.98 18.99
C GLN A 57 32.91 -29.62 17.74
N SER A 58 31.72 -30.20 17.88
CA SER A 58 30.99 -30.75 16.73
C SER A 58 30.53 -29.65 15.77
N ALA A 59 30.13 -28.48 16.28
CA ALA A 59 29.76 -27.34 15.46
C ALA A 59 30.97 -26.77 14.69
N ALA A 60 32.12 -26.62 15.36
CA ALA A 60 33.36 -26.12 14.75
C ALA A 60 33.94 -27.08 13.69
N ALA A 61 33.64 -28.37 13.80
CA ALA A 61 34.02 -29.37 12.79
C ALA A 61 33.14 -29.31 11.52
N GLN A 62 31.99 -28.61 11.55
CA GLN A 62 31.17 -28.42 10.37
C GLN A 62 31.88 -27.51 9.37
N SER A 63 31.79 -27.87 8.09
CA SER A 63 32.34 -27.09 6.98
C SER A 63 31.35 -27.09 5.82
N GLY A 64 31.35 -26.01 5.03
CA GLY A 64 30.39 -25.83 3.95
C GLY A 64 28.96 -25.54 4.41
N GLU A 65 27.99 -25.72 3.52
CA GLU A 65 26.57 -25.51 3.83
C GLU A 65 26.03 -26.61 4.73
N THR A 66 25.34 -26.21 5.80
CA THR A 66 24.65 -27.14 6.71
C THR A 66 23.25 -27.48 6.21
N ARG A 67 22.79 -28.69 6.52
CA ARG A 67 21.48 -29.22 6.10
C ARG A 67 20.79 -29.93 7.24
N PHE A 68 19.46 -29.98 7.20
CA PHE A 68 18.69 -30.77 8.14
C PHE A 68 18.74 -32.24 7.78
N VAL A 69 18.91 -33.11 8.77
CA VAL A 69 18.71 -34.55 8.61
C VAL A 69 17.22 -34.85 8.67
N THR A 70 16.76 -35.72 7.78
CA THR A 70 15.39 -36.22 7.71
C THR A 70 15.41 -37.74 7.80
N SER A 71 14.31 -38.31 8.27
CA SER A 71 14.11 -39.75 8.33
C SER A 71 12.78 -40.13 7.68
N ASP A 72 12.74 -41.27 7.00
CA ASP A 72 11.47 -41.90 6.65
C ASP A 72 10.92 -42.77 7.81
N THR A 73 9.77 -43.40 7.60
CA THR A 73 9.14 -44.28 8.60
C THR A 73 9.91 -45.56 8.86
N ALA A 74 10.86 -45.93 7.98
CA ALA A 74 11.72 -47.09 8.14
C ALA A 74 13.07 -46.75 8.79
N GLY A 75 13.28 -45.48 9.18
CA GLY A 75 14.52 -45.02 9.80
C GLY A 75 15.68 -44.83 8.82
N ASN A 76 15.42 -44.74 7.50
CA ASN A 76 16.45 -44.35 6.55
C ASN A 76 16.70 -42.84 6.68
N LEU A 77 17.96 -42.44 6.86
CA LEU A 77 18.35 -41.04 6.99
C LEU A 77 18.81 -40.47 5.66
N ALA A 78 18.39 -39.23 5.40
CA ALA A 78 18.85 -38.42 4.28
C ALA A 78 18.93 -36.95 4.69
N THR A 79 19.57 -36.11 3.87
CA THR A 79 19.55 -34.67 4.08
C THR A 79 18.37 -34.03 3.34
N SER A 80 17.66 -33.12 4.01
CA SER A 80 16.60 -32.32 3.40
C SER A 80 17.17 -31.49 2.26
N GLY A 81 16.38 -31.24 1.20
CA GLY A 81 16.65 -30.27 0.13
C GLY A 81 16.90 -28.83 0.63
N TYR A 82 16.47 -28.53 1.85
CA TYR A 82 16.52 -27.21 2.47
C TYR A 82 17.38 -27.23 3.73
N GLY A 83 17.99 -26.08 4.06
CA GLY A 83 18.87 -25.92 5.22
C GLY A 83 18.62 -24.63 6.00
N PRO A 84 19.41 -24.36 7.06
CA PRO A 84 19.32 -23.13 7.84
C PRO A 84 19.46 -21.85 6.99
N SER A 85 20.29 -21.90 5.93
CA SER A 85 20.45 -20.85 4.93
C SER A 85 19.14 -20.49 4.22
N THR A 86 18.33 -21.50 3.89
CA THR A 86 17.01 -21.32 3.25
C THR A 86 16.05 -20.59 4.18
N ILE A 87 16.04 -20.95 5.46
CA ILE A 87 15.20 -20.30 6.48
C ILE A 87 15.62 -18.84 6.67
N ALA A 88 16.92 -18.56 6.75
CA ALA A 88 17.43 -17.19 6.81
C ALA A 88 16.98 -16.37 5.59
N GLY A 89 17.06 -16.96 4.39
CA GLY A 89 16.57 -16.33 3.15
C GLY A 89 15.06 -16.06 3.13
N LEU A 90 14.25 -16.90 3.79
CA LEU A 90 12.82 -16.62 4.00
C LEU A 90 12.61 -15.42 4.91
N GLY A 91 13.41 -15.28 5.97
CA GLY A 91 13.40 -14.09 6.84
C GLY A 91 13.64 -12.80 6.05
N SER A 92 14.67 -12.76 5.21
CA SER A 92 14.96 -11.58 4.38
C SER A 92 13.82 -11.22 3.41
N ARG A 93 13.11 -12.24 2.89
CA ARG A 93 11.93 -12.02 2.04
C ARG A 93 10.75 -11.46 2.82
N LEU A 94 10.59 -11.87 4.08
CA LEU A 94 9.56 -11.33 4.97
C LEU A 94 9.82 -9.87 5.29
N ASP A 95 11.04 -9.51 5.68
CA ASP A 95 11.44 -8.11 5.93
C ASP A 95 11.15 -7.21 4.72
N SER A 96 11.43 -7.73 3.51
CA SER A 96 11.14 -7.02 2.25
C SER A 96 9.64 -6.84 2.02
N ALA A 97 8.82 -7.84 2.38
CA ALA A 97 7.37 -7.76 2.25
C ALA A 97 6.76 -6.77 3.25
N GLU A 98 7.26 -6.76 4.49
CA GLU A 98 6.88 -5.80 5.52
C GLU A 98 7.20 -4.36 5.10
N GLY A 99 8.39 -4.13 4.52
CA GLY A 99 8.76 -2.81 3.97
C GLY A 99 7.82 -2.36 2.85
N ARG A 100 7.40 -3.28 1.97
CA ARG A 100 6.41 -2.99 0.91
C ARG A 100 5.04 -2.64 1.49
N LEU A 101 4.61 -3.32 2.55
CA LEU A 101 3.34 -3.05 3.23
C LEU A 101 3.33 -1.64 3.84
N GLY A 102 4.38 -1.26 4.58
CA GLY A 102 4.52 0.10 5.09
C GLY A 102 4.51 1.17 3.99
N GLY A 103 5.11 0.88 2.84
CA GLY A 103 5.04 1.75 1.66
C GLY A 103 3.62 1.87 1.07
N VAL A 104 2.81 0.81 1.11
CA VAL A 104 1.40 0.84 0.69
C VAL A 104 0.57 1.66 1.67
N GLU A 105 0.77 1.49 2.98
CA GLU A 105 0.08 2.26 4.02
C GLU A 105 0.34 3.77 3.87
N ALA A 106 1.59 4.17 3.63
CA ALA A 106 1.94 5.57 3.36
C ALA A 106 1.25 6.12 2.09
N ARG A 107 1.15 5.29 1.03
CA ARG A 107 0.42 5.65 -0.19
C ARG A 107 -1.07 5.81 0.05
N VAL A 108 -1.67 4.94 0.86
CA VAL A 108 -3.09 5.02 1.25
C VAL A 108 -3.35 6.32 2.02
N GLY A 109 -2.53 6.65 3.03
CA GLY A 109 -2.68 7.92 3.76
C GLY A 109 -2.53 9.16 2.85
N THR A 110 -1.66 9.08 1.83
CA THR A 110 -1.54 10.14 0.81
C THR A 110 -2.80 10.23 -0.06
N LEU A 111 -3.37 9.11 -0.48
CA LEU A 111 -4.60 9.08 -1.28
C LEU A 111 -5.82 9.57 -0.51
N GLU A 112 -5.93 9.23 0.77
CA GLU A 112 -6.98 9.74 1.66
C GLU A 112 -6.89 11.26 1.78
N SER A 113 -5.68 11.79 1.99
CA SER A 113 -5.43 13.24 2.03
C SER A 113 -5.83 13.93 0.72
N ARG A 114 -5.48 13.35 -0.43
CA ARG A 114 -5.87 13.87 -1.75
C ARG A 114 -7.39 13.80 -1.98
N THR A 115 -8.04 12.77 -1.48
CA THR A 115 -9.50 12.60 -1.59
C THR A 115 -10.24 13.65 -0.79
N ASN A 116 -9.76 13.95 0.43
CA ASN A 116 -10.30 15.02 1.26
C ASN A 116 -10.11 16.40 0.60
N ALA A 117 -8.92 16.66 0.06
CA ALA A 117 -8.63 17.90 -0.65
C ALA A 117 -9.51 18.08 -1.90
N LEU A 118 -9.72 17.01 -2.68
CA LEU A 118 -10.60 17.04 -3.86
C LEU A 118 -12.06 17.30 -3.48
N SER A 119 -12.53 16.72 -2.37
CA SER A 119 -13.89 16.91 -1.87
C SER A 119 -14.13 18.37 -1.44
N GLN A 120 -13.14 18.99 -0.78
CA GLN A 120 -13.16 20.41 -0.43
C GLN A 120 -13.13 21.29 -1.68
N TYR A 121 -12.21 21.03 -2.61
CA TYR A 121 -12.11 21.75 -3.87
C TYR A 121 -13.42 21.73 -4.66
N SER A 122 -14.08 20.57 -4.77
CA SER A 122 -15.36 20.46 -5.47
C SER A 122 -16.47 21.30 -4.83
N THR A 123 -16.50 21.37 -3.49
CA THR A 123 -17.48 22.18 -2.77
C THR A 123 -17.22 23.67 -2.96
N GLU A 124 -15.95 24.06 -2.91
CA GLU A 124 -15.52 25.45 -3.10
C GLU A 124 -15.82 25.93 -4.52
N THR A 125 -15.41 25.18 -5.54
CA THR A 125 -15.71 25.54 -6.94
C THR A 125 -17.22 25.62 -7.21
N ARG A 126 -18.03 24.75 -6.59
CA ARG A 126 -19.50 24.83 -6.70
C ARG A 126 -20.06 26.06 -5.99
N ARG A 127 -19.46 26.50 -4.88
CA ARG A 127 -19.84 27.72 -4.17
C ARG A 127 -19.46 28.95 -4.99
N GLU A 128 -18.22 29.03 -5.45
CA GLU A 128 -17.70 30.10 -6.31
C GLU A 128 -18.55 30.27 -7.58
N ALA A 129 -18.87 29.18 -8.28
CA ALA A 129 -19.71 29.24 -9.47
C ALA A 129 -21.14 29.74 -9.17
N ARG A 130 -21.74 29.33 -8.05
CA ARG A 130 -23.07 29.81 -7.65
C ARG A 130 -23.05 31.29 -7.28
N GLN A 131 -22.00 31.75 -6.59
CA GLN A 131 -21.79 33.16 -6.26
C GLN A 131 -21.62 33.99 -7.53
N GLY A 132 -20.83 33.53 -8.51
CA GLY A 132 -20.68 34.21 -9.80
C GLY A 132 -22.00 34.40 -10.55
N VAL A 133 -22.88 33.39 -10.54
CA VAL A 133 -24.23 33.51 -11.11
C VAL A 133 -25.08 34.51 -10.33
N ALA A 134 -25.06 34.48 -9.00
CA ALA A 134 -25.77 35.45 -8.17
C ALA A 134 -25.28 36.88 -8.47
N THR A 135 -23.96 37.09 -8.57
CA THR A 135 -23.33 38.36 -8.91
C THR A 135 -23.80 38.88 -10.28
N ALA A 136 -23.85 38.01 -11.28
CA ALA A 136 -24.36 38.37 -12.60
C ALA A 136 -25.85 38.78 -12.56
N LEU A 137 -26.68 38.06 -11.79
CA LEU A 137 -28.11 38.38 -11.63
C LEU A 137 -28.33 39.69 -10.84
N ALA A 138 -27.48 39.98 -9.86
CA ALA A 138 -27.56 41.20 -9.07
C ALA A 138 -27.07 42.44 -9.84
N MET A 139 -26.47 42.28 -11.02
CA MET A 139 -25.81 43.36 -11.74
C MET A 139 -26.82 44.29 -12.44
N PRO A 140 -27.07 45.51 -11.91
CA PRO A 140 -28.12 46.38 -12.44
C PRO A 140 -27.66 47.18 -13.65
N THR A 141 -28.61 47.60 -14.48
CA THR A 141 -28.47 48.69 -15.45
C THR A 141 -29.10 49.97 -14.93
N ALA A 142 -28.31 51.04 -14.77
CA ALA A 142 -28.87 52.38 -14.60
C ALA A 142 -29.37 52.89 -15.95
N SER A 143 -30.59 53.44 -15.98
CA SER A 143 -31.17 54.05 -17.19
C SER A 143 -30.62 55.44 -17.43
N MET A 144 -30.67 55.90 -18.68
CA MET A 144 -30.20 57.23 -19.07
C MET A 144 -30.88 58.34 -18.25
N PRO A 145 -30.11 59.28 -17.67
CA PRO A 145 -30.66 60.41 -16.92
C PRO A 145 -31.54 61.34 -17.78
N SER A 146 -32.61 61.84 -17.17
CA SER A 146 -33.65 62.62 -17.87
C SER A 146 -33.17 63.95 -18.47
N ALA A 147 -32.07 64.53 -17.97
CA ALA A 147 -31.52 65.77 -18.48
C ALA A 147 -29.98 65.70 -18.61
N PRO A 148 -29.38 66.48 -19.53
CA PRO A 148 -27.92 66.59 -19.64
C PRO A 148 -27.29 67.01 -18.30
N GLY A 149 -26.17 66.38 -17.94
CA GLY A 149 -25.44 66.63 -16.70
C GLY A 149 -25.99 65.93 -15.45
N ARG A 150 -27.08 65.16 -15.54
CA ARG A 150 -27.63 64.39 -14.40
C ARG A 150 -27.04 63.00 -14.29
N THR A 151 -27.17 62.41 -13.10
CA THR A 151 -26.74 61.04 -12.78
C THR A 151 -27.92 60.24 -12.23
N THR A 152 -28.10 59.02 -12.72
CA THR A 152 -29.07 58.03 -12.22
C THR A 152 -28.30 56.92 -11.52
N TRP A 153 -28.85 56.38 -10.43
CA TRP A 153 -28.30 55.23 -9.72
C TRP A 153 -29.35 54.15 -9.52
N VAL A 154 -28.91 52.90 -9.48
CA VAL A 154 -29.76 51.71 -9.24
C VAL A 154 -29.02 50.76 -8.32
N LEU A 155 -29.75 50.17 -7.37
CA LEU A 155 -29.28 49.12 -6.47
C LEU A 155 -30.14 47.88 -6.65
N ASN A 156 -29.51 46.72 -6.81
CA ASN A 156 -30.17 45.43 -6.93
C ASN A 156 -29.56 44.43 -5.94
N SER A 157 -30.37 43.45 -5.54
CA SER A 157 -29.91 42.25 -4.84
C SER A 157 -30.49 41.02 -5.52
N ALA A 158 -29.76 39.90 -5.46
CA ALA A 158 -30.19 38.64 -6.02
C ALA A 158 -29.79 37.48 -5.11
N THR A 159 -30.52 36.36 -5.20
CA THR A 159 -30.15 35.09 -4.59
C THR A 159 -30.17 33.98 -5.62
N TYR A 160 -29.25 33.03 -5.51
CA TYR A 160 -29.19 31.87 -6.37
C TYR A 160 -28.73 30.63 -5.60
N ARG A 161 -29.60 29.63 -5.49
CA ARG A 161 -29.33 28.32 -4.84
C ARG A 161 -28.64 28.44 -3.46
N GLY A 162 -29.11 29.38 -2.64
CA GLY A 162 -28.62 29.63 -1.28
C GLY A 162 -27.50 30.67 -1.17
N GLU A 163 -26.90 31.09 -2.30
CA GLU A 163 -25.95 32.22 -2.33
C GLU A 163 -26.70 33.54 -2.54
N TRP A 164 -26.08 34.65 -2.16
CA TRP A 164 -26.63 36.00 -2.31
C TRP A 164 -25.61 36.92 -2.97
N ALA A 165 -26.10 37.96 -3.63
CA ALA A 165 -25.28 38.99 -4.25
C ALA A 165 -25.99 40.35 -4.24
N GLY A 166 -25.19 41.40 -4.26
CA GLY A 166 -25.63 42.79 -4.37
C GLY A 166 -24.93 43.50 -5.51
N GLY A 167 -25.60 44.45 -6.14
CA GLY A 167 -25.03 45.24 -7.21
C GLY A 167 -25.53 46.68 -7.22
N ALA A 168 -24.69 47.56 -7.75
CA ALA A 168 -24.94 48.98 -7.89
C ALA A 168 -24.53 49.44 -9.29
N ALA A 169 -25.30 50.33 -9.90
CA ALA A 169 -24.96 50.90 -11.18
C ALA A 169 -25.28 52.39 -11.21
N LEU A 170 -24.48 53.12 -11.98
CA LEU A 170 -24.57 54.55 -12.17
C LEU A 170 -24.61 54.83 -13.68
N SER A 171 -25.42 55.80 -14.09
CA SER A 171 -25.45 56.33 -15.46
C SER A 171 -25.34 57.85 -15.41
N HIS A 172 -24.45 58.43 -16.21
CA HIS A 172 -24.27 59.89 -16.31
C HIS A 172 -24.46 60.35 -17.75
N ARG A 173 -25.35 61.34 -17.97
CA ARG A 173 -25.62 61.91 -19.29
C ARG A 173 -24.69 63.09 -19.56
N LEU A 174 -23.95 63.03 -20.66
CA LEU A 174 -23.02 64.07 -21.06
C LEU A 174 -23.76 65.31 -21.60
N PRO A 175 -23.24 66.53 -21.33
CA PRO A 175 -23.78 67.78 -21.86
C PRO A 175 -23.34 67.99 -23.32
N THR A 176 -23.80 67.13 -24.22
CA THR A 176 -23.46 67.15 -25.65
C THR A 176 -24.71 67.38 -26.51
N ALA A 177 -24.52 67.88 -27.74
CA ALA A 177 -25.60 68.11 -28.70
C ALA A 177 -26.32 66.80 -29.12
N VAL A 178 -25.62 65.67 -29.04
CA VAL A 178 -26.17 64.31 -29.18
C VAL A 178 -26.38 63.73 -27.78
N PRO A 179 -27.53 63.10 -27.48
CA PRO A 179 -27.77 62.44 -26.20
C PRO A 179 -26.85 61.22 -26.01
N LEU A 180 -25.76 61.40 -25.27
CA LEU A 180 -24.81 60.34 -24.93
C LEU A 180 -24.75 60.12 -23.40
N ALA A 181 -24.70 58.87 -22.96
CA ALA A 181 -24.57 58.49 -21.56
C ALA A 181 -23.48 57.43 -21.34
N ILE A 182 -22.78 57.55 -20.21
CA ILE A 182 -21.82 56.57 -19.71
C ILE A 182 -22.49 55.78 -18.60
N ASN A 183 -22.38 54.45 -18.65
CA ASN A 183 -22.93 53.53 -17.67
C ASN A 183 -21.80 52.75 -17.01
N VAL A 184 -21.83 52.65 -15.68
CA VAL A 184 -20.89 51.85 -14.87
C VAL A 184 -21.71 51.00 -13.93
N GLY A 185 -21.38 49.72 -13.79
CA GLY A 185 -22.00 48.81 -12.84
C GLY A 185 -20.98 47.96 -12.12
N TYR A 186 -21.23 47.72 -10.84
CA TYR A 186 -20.46 46.84 -9.97
C TYR A 186 -21.41 45.86 -9.30
N ALA A 187 -20.99 44.60 -9.18
CA ALA A 187 -21.70 43.60 -8.42
C ALA A 187 -20.72 42.78 -7.58
N TYR A 188 -21.18 42.34 -6.42
CA TYR A 188 -20.45 41.47 -5.52
C TYR A 188 -21.35 40.32 -5.05
N GLY A 189 -20.77 39.15 -4.87
CA GLY A 189 -21.46 37.95 -4.38
C GLY A 189 -20.52 37.10 -3.55
N GLY A 190 -20.93 36.82 -2.31
CA GLY A 190 -20.20 35.96 -1.38
C GLY A 190 -18.71 36.29 -1.18
N ASP A 191 -17.87 35.25 -1.20
CA ASP A 191 -16.45 35.27 -0.77
C ASP A 191 -15.46 35.67 -1.88
N GLY A 192 -15.92 36.01 -3.08
CA GLY A 192 -14.99 36.43 -4.16
C GLY A 192 -15.61 36.76 -5.52
N GLY A 193 -16.94 36.62 -5.68
CA GLY A 193 -17.60 36.90 -6.94
C GLY A 193 -17.75 38.40 -7.19
N HIS A 194 -16.80 39.02 -7.90
CA HIS A 194 -16.90 40.43 -8.30
C HIS A 194 -17.17 40.57 -9.80
N GLY A 195 -18.08 41.46 -10.15
CA GLY A 195 -18.38 41.81 -11.53
C GLY A 195 -18.28 43.32 -11.74
N VAL A 196 -17.62 43.75 -12.81
CA VAL A 196 -17.60 45.15 -13.25
C VAL A 196 -18.07 45.22 -14.69
N ARG A 197 -18.86 46.23 -15.01
CA ARG A 197 -19.27 46.53 -16.38
C ARG A 197 -19.21 48.02 -16.64
N ALA A 198 -18.85 48.40 -17.85
CA ALA A 198 -18.92 49.76 -18.34
C ALA A 198 -19.50 49.74 -19.76
N GLY A 199 -20.26 50.77 -20.13
CA GLY A 199 -20.86 50.86 -21.45
C GLY A 199 -21.29 52.28 -21.82
N LEU A 200 -21.45 52.52 -23.11
CA LEU A 200 -21.95 53.77 -23.67
C LEU A 200 -23.35 53.53 -24.26
N GLY A 201 -24.23 54.51 -24.14
CA GLY A 201 -25.57 54.48 -24.74
C GLY A 201 -25.96 55.85 -25.28
N GLY A 202 -26.70 55.87 -26.38
CA GLY A 202 -27.21 57.10 -26.97
C GLY A 202 -28.33 56.82 -27.97
N GLU A 203 -28.99 57.87 -28.40
CA GLU A 203 -30.08 57.86 -29.39
C GLU A 203 -29.80 58.91 -30.49
N PHE A 204 -30.43 58.77 -31.66
CA PHE A 204 -30.27 59.66 -32.82
C PHE A 204 -31.61 60.18 -33.32
#